data_AF-A0A9D3YW66-F1
#
_entry.id   AF-A0A9D3YW66-F1
#
_cell.length_a   1.000
_cell.length_b   1.000
_cell.length_c   1.000
_cell.angle_alpha   90.00
_cell.angle_beta   90.00
_cell.angle_gamma   90.00
#
_symmetry.space_group_name_H-M   'P 1'
#
loop_
_entity.id
_entity.type
_entity.pdbx_description
1 polymer ?
#
loop_
_entity_poly.entity_id
_entity_poly.type
_entity_poly.pdbx_seq_one_letter_code
_entity_poly.pdbx_strand_id
1 'polypeptide(L)'
;MVHDNFELLTEEGRPRHKNFGDHLRNVFTTHPFLHCFLFISIITVDLAETVSDWLFLKDILYLQEGLVYGPVKAQLVMALVLTSGIGCITIVFEVINTTRKFLTGRPWIDMDIVSAVVIWLEEVPTLTVNFLITMCHNEPVSYFQLAKSIVVALSVIVRLICQLIRAYLDKQTTNKVPSKFRASVFKFFANIGMCLILCGSIAVFIFTHVIATDERKFEFRMPQEIWAGHYAYDKYFTDVGIYFNHEAITNKDKRNYWINLADIDDFFDIDSIHIKVTLSKENTNINRVIVNSYNTTGEQFRECYEYRVTSQDPIFEHVNCTFDFISENSKKDTILFWFYFRRPQKHLILGDIAYNAKFLTNNVCYDVNANQTTIIQSFGNEPQKNSPIGRLLYLKRNSNVRSRQRLVPWTRSFNQSTGKSLYDIDSTLLGADDIWNTGMYGCKCSGRDGPTFDKKLALTC
;
A
#
# COMPACT_ATOMS: atom_id res chain seq x y z
N MET A 1 -45.49 29.20 -59.59
CA MET A 1 -44.89 30.44 -59.06
C MET A 1 -45.53 30.72 -57.72
N VAL A 2 -44.85 30.37 -56.63
CA VAL A 2 -45.19 30.78 -55.26
C VAL A 2 -43.85 31.25 -54.70
N HIS A 3 -43.70 32.56 -54.50
CA HIS A 3 -42.48 33.14 -53.95
C HIS A 3 -42.55 33.14 -52.42
N ASP A 4 -41.38 32.99 -51.80
CA ASP A 4 -41.23 32.72 -50.39
C ASP A 4 -41.73 33.84 -49.47
N ASN A 5 -42.37 33.43 -48.38
CA ASN A 5 -42.60 34.30 -47.22
C ASN A 5 -41.26 34.54 -46.52
N PHE A 6 -40.64 35.69 -46.75
CA PHE A 6 -39.41 36.10 -46.06
C PHE A 6 -39.52 37.52 -45.49
N GLU A 7 -40.43 37.70 -44.54
CA GLU A 7 -40.50 38.90 -43.69
C GLU A 7 -40.42 38.52 -42.20
N LEU A 8 -39.92 39.47 -41.40
CA LEU A 8 -39.82 39.45 -39.93
C LEU A 8 -38.76 38.51 -39.29
N LEU A 9 -37.50 38.80 -39.61
CA LEU A 9 -36.43 38.82 -38.58
C LEU A 9 -36.00 40.27 -38.34
N THR A 10 -36.90 41.07 -37.75
CA THR A 10 -36.57 42.40 -37.23
C THR A 10 -35.72 42.30 -35.97
N GLU A 11 -34.75 43.21 -35.85
CA GLU A 11 -33.70 43.27 -34.83
C GLU A 11 -34.16 43.07 -33.36
N GLU A 12 -34.18 41.83 -32.85
CA GLU A 12 -34.22 41.61 -31.41
C GLU A 12 -32.85 41.86 -30.76
N GLY A 13 -32.67 43.11 -30.31
CA GLY A 13 -31.89 43.41 -29.12
C GLY A 13 -30.37 43.30 -29.23
N ARG A 14 -29.73 44.37 -29.74
CA ARG A 14 -28.31 44.64 -29.42
C ARG A 14 -28.09 44.48 -27.91
N PRO A 15 -27.13 43.65 -27.46
CA PRO A 15 -26.90 43.46 -26.03
C PRO A 15 -26.39 44.79 -25.45
N ARG A 16 -27.21 45.47 -24.64
CA ARG A 16 -26.73 46.58 -23.81
C ARG A 16 -25.49 46.11 -23.06
N HIS A 17 -24.35 46.71 -23.36
CA HIS A 17 -23.19 46.72 -22.48
C HIS A 17 -23.67 47.40 -21.19
N LYS A 18 -23.97 46.60 -20.15
CA LYS A 18 -24.10 47.15 -18.81
C LYS A 18 -22.70 47.63 -18.42
N ASN A 19 -22.54 48.92 -18.14
CA ASN A 19 -21.26 49.43 -17.67
C ASN A 19 -20.86 48.70 -16.39
N PHE A 20 -19.57 48.42 -16.26
CA PHE A 20 -18.98 47.73 -15.12
C PHE A 20 -19.41 48.35 -13.78
N GLY A 21 -19.38 49.69 -13.70
CA GLY A 21 -19.86 50.44 -12.53
C GLY A 21 -21.34 50.23 -12.21
N ASP A 22 -22.23 50.19 -13.20
CA ASP A 22 -23.68 49.99 -12.98
C ASP A 22 -24.01 48.55 -12.55
N HIS A 23 -23.20 47.57 -12.98
CA HIS A 23 -23.35 46.20 -12.52
C HIS A 23 -22.89 46.04 -11.07
N LEU A 24 -21.67 46.49 -10.75
CA LEU A 24 -21.16 46.49 -9.38
C LEU A 24 -22.11 47.24 -8.44
N ARG A 25 -22.58 48.43 -8.83
CA ARG A 25 -23.52 49.22 -8.02
C ARG A 25 -24.78 48.41 -7.68
N ASN A 26 -25.38 47.72 -8.66
CA ASN A 26 -26.55 46.87 -8.41
C ASN A 26 -26.24 45.68 -7.47
N VAL A 27 -25.13 44.97 -7.69
CA VAL A 27 -24.71 43.83 -6.83
C VAL A 27 -24.47 44.28 -5.38
N PHE A 28 -23.86 45.45 -5.19
CA PHE A 28 -23.60 46.00 -3.88
C PHE A 28 -24.83 46.64 -3.20
N THR A 29 -25.90 46.95 -3.93
CA THR A 29 -27.11 47.57 -3.35
C THR A 29 -28.18 46.60 -2.84
N THR A 30 -28.27 45.37 -3.34
CA THR A 30 -29.30 44.41 -2.91
C THR A 30 -28.81 43.45 -1.83
N HIS A 31 -27.78 42.64 -2.11
CA HIS A 31 -27.24 41.66 -1.17
C HIS A 31 -25.69 41.51 -1.27
N PRO A 32 -24.91 42.56 -0.95
CA PRO A 32 -23.44 42.57 -1.09
C PRO A 32 -22.76 41.43 -0.33
N PHE A 33 -23.13 41.25 0.94
CA PHE A 33 -22.54 40.23 1.81
C PHE A 33 -22.75 38.81 1.28
N LEU A 34 -23.92 38.54 0.68
CA LEU A 34 -24.27 37.22 0.15
C LEU A 34 -23.44 36.90 -1.10
N HIS A 35 -23.28 37.86 -2.01
CA HIS A 35 -22.44 37.69 -3.20
C HIS A 35 -20.95 37.56 -2.86
N CYS A 36 -20.43 38.35 -1.91
CA CYS A 36 -19.05 38.19 -1.43
C CYS A 36 -18.83 36.86 -0.71
N PHE A 37 -19.79 36.43 0.14
CA PHE A 37 -19.71 35.14 0.84
C PHE A 37 -19.65 33.97 -0.15
N LEU A 38 -20.52 33.94 -1.16
CA LEU A 38 -20.48 32.93 -2.23
C LEU A 38 -19.12 32.91 -2.95
N PHE A 39 -18.57 34.07 -3.29
CA PHE A 39 -17.28 34.19 -3.99
C PHE A 39 -16.12 33.65 -3.15
N ILE A 40 -16.02 34.08 -1.90
CA ILE A 40 -14.96 33.67 -0.97
C ILE A 40 -15.06 32.18 -0.63
N SER A 41 -16.29 31.67 -0.44
CA SER A 41 -16.52 30.26 -0.06
C SER A 41 -16.05 29.29 -1.14
N ILE A 42 -16.39 29.58 -2.41
CA ILE A 42 -15.95 28.77 -3.56
C ILE A 42 -14.42 28.75 -3.64
N ILE A 43 -13.77 29.93 -3.68
CA ILE A 43 -12.30 30.03 -3.77
C ILE A 43 -11.58 29.32 -2.60
N THR A 44 -12.13 29.43 -1.38
CA THR A 44 -11.54 28.80 -0.19
C THR A 44 -11.62 27.27 -0.26
N VAL A 45 -12.75 26.75 -0.76
CA VAL A 45 -12.98 25.32 -0.95
C VAL A 45 -12.07 24.77 -2.05
N ASP A 46 -12.07 25.37 -3.24
CA ASP A 46 -11.29 24.88 -4.38
C ASP A 46 -9.77 24.90 -4.06
N LEU A 47 -9.30 25.92 -3.34
CA LEU A 47 -7.92 25.98 -2.85
C LEU A 47 -7.62 24.88 -1.81
N ALA A 48 -8.55 24.61 -0.89
CA ALA A 48 -8.39 23.54 0.10
C ALA A 48 -8.38 22.16 -0.56
N GLU A 49 -9.21 21.93 -1.58
CA GLU A 49 -9.22 20.71 -2.39
C GLU A 49 -7.88 20.52 -3.10
N THR A 50 -7.40 21.54 -3.82
CA THR A 50 -6.09 21.53 -4.49
C THR A 50 -4.97 21.16 -3.52
N VAL A 51 -4.87 21.86 -2.38
CA VAL A 51 -3.83 21.61 -1.37
C VAL A 51 -3.95 20.19 -0.81
N SER A 52 -5.18 19.71 -0.57
CA SER A 52 -5.40 18.37 -0.06
C SER A 52 -5.03 17.27 -1.07
N ASP A 53 -5.21 17.49 -2.38
CA ASP A 53 -4.78 16.55 -3.42
C ASP A 53 -3.26 16.44 -3.51
N TRP A 54 -2.55 17.57 -3.49
CA TRP A 54 -1.08 17.55 -3.48
C TRP A 54 -0.51 16.93 -2.20
N LEU A 55 -1.16 17.13 -1.04
CA LEU A 55 -0.78 16.46 0.21
C LEU A 55 -1.06 14.94 0.19
N PHE A 56 -2.19 14.53 -0.37
CA PHE A 56 -2.55 13.11 -0.55
C PHE A 56 -1.60 12.40 -1.53
N LEU A 57 -1.34 12.99 -2.69
CA LEU A 57 -0.36 12.51 -3.68
C LEU A 57 1.04 12.43 -3.07
N LYS A 58 1.46 13.47 -2.33
CA LYS A 58 2.74 13.49 -1.63
C LYS A 58 2.88 12.28 -0.70
N ASP A 59 1.86 11.99 0.10
CA ASP A 59 1.92 10.91 1.09
C ASP A 59 2.00 9.52 0.44
N ILE A 60 1.27 9.31 -0.67
CA ILE A 60 1.38 8.09 -1.51
C ILE A 60 2.79 7.95 -2.11
N LEU A 61 3.39 9.05 -2.60
CA LEU A 61 4.72 9.03 -3.22
C LEU A 61 5.86 8.75 -2.22
N TYR A 62 5.69 9.10 -0.94
CA TYR A 62 6.67 8.81 0.10
C TYR A 62 6.51 7.43 0.75
N LEU A 63 5.43 6.70 0.45
CA LEU A 63 5.16 5.39 1.02
C LEU A 63 6.30 4.40 0.68
N GLN A 64 6.95 3.89 1.71
CA GLN A 64 8.08 2.97 1.60
C GLN A 64 7.60 1.54 1.56
N GLU A 65 8.43 0.69 0.95
CA GLU A 65 8.23 -0.75 0.89
C GLU A 65 8.65 -1.39 2.22
N GLY A 66 7.71 -2.05 2.89
CA GLY A 66 7.92 -2.79 4.14
C GLY A 66 7.48 -4.25 4.02
N LEU A 67 7.15 -4.86 5.16
CA LEU A 67 6.71 -6.26 5.27
C LEU A 67 5.45 -6.55 4.44
N VAL A 68 4.32 -5.95 4.82
CA VAL A 68 2.98 -6.23 4.25
C VAL A 68 2.51 -5.14 3.28
N TYR A 69 2.95 -3.90 3.50
CA TYR A 69 2.58 -2.75 2.69
C TYR A 69 3.81 -2.17 2.00
N GLY A 70 3.60 -1.71 0.78
CA GLY A 70 4.60 -0.99 -0.01
C GLY A 70 3.95 -0.16 -1.12
N PRO A 71 4.76 0.45 -2.00
CA PRO A 71 4.33 1.56 -2.84
C PRO A 71 3.12 1.20 -3.72
N VAL A 72 2.18 2.13 -3.81
CA VAL A 72 0.97 1.97 -4.62
C VAL A 72 1.36 1.77 -6.10
N LYS A 73 0.66 0.86 -6.79
CA LYS A 73 0.89 0.54 -8.21
C LYS A 73 1.03 1.81 -9.05
N ALA A 74 2.10 1.90 -9.86
CA ALA A 74 2.44 3.08 -10.64
C ALA A 74 1.29 3.62 -11.53
N GLN A 75 0.38 2.75 -11.99
CA GLN A 75 -0.81 3.15 -12.74
C GLN A 75 -1.78 4.03 -11.93
N LEU A 76 -1.99 3.71 -10.64
CA LEU A 76 -2.84 4.50 -9.74
C LEU A 76 -2.16 5.82 -9.36
N VAL A 77 -0.85 5.79 -9.12
CA VAL A 77 -0.04 7.00 -8.88
C VAL A 77 -0.11 7.94 -10.09
N MET A 78 0.07 7.41 -11.30
CA MET A 78 -0.04 8.19 -12.54
C MET A 78 -1.45 8.74 -12.75
N ALA A 79 -2.50 7.95 -12.46
CA ALA A 79 -3.89 8.43 -12.51
C ALA A 79 -4.11 9.60 -11.55
N LEU A 80 -3.60 9.52 -10.32
CA LEU A 80 -3.69 10.59 -9.34
C LEU A 80 -2.91 11.86 -9.75
N VAL A 81 -1.70 11.71 -10.27
CA VAL A 81 -0.92 12.84 -10.82
C VAL A 81 -1.68 13.53 -11.96
N LEU A 82 -2.30 12.77 -12.86
CA LEU A 82 -3.08 13.31 -13.97
C LEU A 82 -4.34 14.03 -13.49
N THR A 83 -5.10 13.45 -12.55
CA THR A 83 -6.34 14.07 -12.06
C THR A 83 -6.06 15.31 -11.21
N SER A 84 -5.05 15.30 -10.34
CA SER A 84 -4.62 16.51 -9.61
C SER A 84 -4.05 17.60 -10.54
N GLY A 85 -3.37 17.21 -11.62
CA GLY A 85 -2.88 18.13 -12.66
C GLY A 85 -4.01 18.77 -13.47
N ILE A 86 -5.01 17.98 -13.87
CA ILE A 86 -6.26 18.48 -14.48
C ILE A 86 -6.97 19.42 -13.50
N GLY A 87 -7.03 19.04 -12.23
CA GLY A 87 -7.66 19.81 -11.15
C GLY A 87 -7.12 21.22 -11.00
N CYS A 88 -5.80 21.37 -11.00
CA CYS A 88 -5.16 22.69 -10.99
C CYS A 88 -5.59 23.57 -12.18
N ILE A 89 -5.81 22.98 -13.36
CA ILE A 89 -6.23 23.71 -14.56
C ILE A 89 -7.72 24.06 -14.48
N THR A 90 -8.57 23.13 -14.06
CA THR A 90 -10.02 23.36 -13.90
C THR A 90 -10.32 24.41 -12.84
N ILE A 91 -9.58 24.41 -11.73
CA ILE A 91 -9.72 25.40 -10.64
C ILE A 91 -9.24 26.79 -11.08
N VAL A 92 -8.10 26.91 -11.79
CA VAL A 92 -7.70 28.20 -12.38
C VAL A 92 -8.77 28.74 -13.33
N PHE A 93 -9.39 27.86 -14.14
CA PHE A 93 -10.49 28.24 -15.02
C PHE A 93 -11.76 28.64 -14.25
N GLU A 94 -12.15 27.92 -13.20
CA GLU A 94 -13.30 28.25 -12.35
C GLU A 94 -13.10 29.57 -11.60
N VAL A 95 -11.92 29.82 -11.03
CA VAL A 95 -11.60 31.10 -10.37
C VAL A 95 -11.68 32.26 -11.36
N ILE A 96 -11.14 32.12 -12.59
CA ILE A 96 -11.24 33.16 -13.62
C ILE A 96 -12.70 33.37 -14.04
N ASN A 97 -13.47 32.30 -14.29
CA ASN A 97 -14.86 32.40 -14.71
C ASN A 97 -15.77 32.99 -13.61
N THR A 98 -15.54 32.61 -12.35
CA THR A 98 -16.25 33.13 -11.17
C THR A 98 -15.89 34.60 -10.93
N THR A 99 -14.62 34.97 -11.01
CA THR A 99 -14.17 36.37 -10.92
C THR A 99 -14.77 37.22 -12.03
N ARG A 100 -14.80 36.71 -13.27
CA ARG A 100 -15.48 37.36 -14.40
C ARG A 100 -16.98 37.55 -14.13
N LYS A 101 -17.65 36.55 -13.55
CA LYS A 101 -19.08 36.63 -13.17
C LYS A 101 -19.32 37.68 -12.09
N PHE A 102 -18.47 37.74 -11.07
CA PHE A 102 -18.54 38.72 -9.98
C PHE A 102 -18.32 40.16 -10.49
N LEU A 103 -17.31 40.36 -11.35
CA LEU A 103 -16.95 41.67 -11.89
C LEU A 103 -17.94 42.18 -12.96
N THR A 104 -18.34 41.33 -13.91
CA THR A 104 -19.09 41.77 -15.12
C THR A 104 -20.54 41.31 -15.17
N GLY A 105 -20.98 40.48 -14.23
CA GLY A 105 -22.32 39.90 -14.19
C GLY A 105 -22.59 38.84 -15.25
N ARG A 106 -21.60 38.51 -16.07
CA ARG A 106 -21.69 37.52 -17.15
C ARG A 106 -20.46 36.61 -17.13
N PRO A 107 -20.58 35.31 -16.79
CA PRO A 107 -19.47 34.37 -16.94
C PRO A 107 -19.14 34.14 -18.43
N TRP A 108 -18.00 33.50 -18.71
CA TRP A 108 -17.67 32.98 -20.05
C TRP A 108 -18.48 31.72 -20.37
N ILE A 109 -18.52 30.77 -19.42
CA ILE A 109 -19.24 29.50 -19.51
C ILE A 109 -20.22 29.43 -18.34
N ASP A 110 -21.37 28.79 -18.53
CA ASP A 110 -22.33 28.59 -17.44
C ASP A 110 -21.65 27.92 -16.23
N MET A 111 -21.89 28.45 -15.03
CA MET A 111 -21.22 27.99 -13.80
C MET A 111 -21.56 26.53 -13.50
N ASP A 112 -22.77 26.10 -13.88
CA ASP A 112 -23.24 24.73 -13.65
C ASP A 112 -22.55 23.74 -14.60
N ILE A 113 -22.08 24.20 -15.77
CA ILE A 113 -21.25 23.39 -16.69
C ILE A 113 -19.82 23.29 -16.15
N VAL A 114 -19.24 24.40 -15.67
CA VAL A 114 -17.88 24.38 -15.10
C VAL A 114 -17.81 23.48 -13.88
N SER A 115 -18.75 23.63 -12.95
CA SER A 115 -18.85 22.76 -11.76
C SER A 115 -19.06 21.29 -12.16
N ALA A 116 -19.89 20.98 -13.16
CA ALA A 116 -20.03 19.61 -13.66
C ALA A 116 -18.71 19.04 -14.23
N VAL A 117 -17.92 19.84 -14.95
CA VAL A 117 -16.63 19.43 -15.50
C VAL A 117 -15.61 19.14 -14.38
N VAL A 118 -15.54 20.00 -13.37
CA VAL A 118 -14.68 19.81 -12.18
C VAL A 118 -15.06 18.52 -11.45
N ILE A 119 -16.34 18.37 -11.08
CA ILE A 119 -16.88 17.19 -10.38
C ILE A 119 -16.50 15.88 -11.09
N TRP A 120 -16.66 15.81 -12.41
CA TRP A 120 -16.50 14.56 -13.16
C TRP A 120 -15.07 14.27 -13.65
N LEU A 121 -14.20 15.29 -13.80
CA LEU A 121 -12.80 15.09 -14.23
C LEU A 121 -11.79 15.07 -13.08
N GLU A 122 -12.12 15.66 -11.93
CA GLU A 122 -11.22 15.83 -10.78
C GLU A 122 -11.75 15.10 -9.55
N GLU A 123 -12.90 15.52 -9.01
CA GLU A 123 -13.40 15.05 -7.70
C GLU A 123 -13.81 13.57 -7.71
N VAL A 124 -14.61 13.13 -8.68
CA VAL A 124 -15.03 11.72 -8.79
C VAL A 124 -13.82 10.80 -9.02
N PRO A 125 -12.87 11.06 -9.95
CA PRO A 125 -11.68 10.23 -10.11
C PRO A 125 -10.75 10.20 -8.90
N THR A 126 -10.43 11.35 -8.29
CA THR A 126 -9.54 11.41 -7.10
C THR A 126 -10.14 10.67 -5.90
N LEU A 127 -11.44 10.86 -5.63
CA LEU A 127 -12.13 10.12 -4.58
C LEU A 127 -12.22 8.62 -4.87
N THR A 128 -12.42 8.22 -6.13
CA THR A 128 -12.42 6.81 -6.53
C THR A 128 -11.06 6.15 -6.25
N VAL A 129 -9.94 6.83 -6.55
CA VAL A 129 -8.60 6.35 -6.20
C VAL A 129 -8.41 6.25 -4.68
N ASN A 130 -8.82 7.28 -3.92
CA ASN A 130 -8.75 7.27 -2.46
C ASN A 130 -9.55 6.11 -1.84
N PHE A 131 -10.76 5.87 -2.36
CA PHE A 131 -11.61 4.75 -1.99
C PHE A 131 -10.99 3.38 -2.31
N LEU A 132 -10.41 3.21 -3.51
CA LEU A 132 -9.73 1.96 -3.89
C LEU A 132 -8.52 1.67 -3.01
N ILE A 133 -7.74 2.70 -2.65
CA ILE A 133 -6.60 2.55 -1.72
C ILE A 133 -7.09 2.18 -0.33
N THR A 134 -8.11 2.88 0.18
CA THR A 134 -8.73 2.59 1.49
C THR A 134 -9.25 1.16 1.55
N MET A 135 -9.95 0.69 0.51
CA MET A 135 -10.49 -0.67 0.42
C MET A 135 -9.42 -1.78 0.41
N CYS A 136 -8.18 -1.45 0.07
CA CYS A 136 -7.04 -2.36 0.05
C CYS A 136 -6.14 -2.26 1.30
N HIS A 137 -6.47 -1.42 2.28
CA HIS A 137 -5.73 -1.31 3.55
C HIS A 137 -6.59 -1.79 4.72
N ASN A 138 -5.99 -2.49 5.69
CA ASN A 138 -6.67 -2.94 6.92
C ASN A 138 -6.31 -2.07 8.15
N GLU A 139 -5.47 -1.06 7.98
CA GLU A 139 -5.02 -0.14 9.03
C GLU A 139 -5.57 1.27 8.78
N PRO A 140 -5.73 2.10 9.85
CA PRO A 140 -6.24 3.47 9.72
C PRO A 140 -5.38 4.26 8.75
N VAL A 141 -5.93 4.54 7.58
CA VAL A 141 -5.17 5.13 6.48
C VAL A 141 -4.86 6.61 6.78
N SER A 142 -3.74 7.08 6.24
CA SER A 142 -3.11 8.38 6.51
C SER A 142 -4.08 9.53 6.78
N TYR A 143 -3.74 10.36 7.77
CA TYR A 143 -4.45 11.60 8.09
C TYR A 143 -4.76 12.48 6.87
N PHE A 144 -3.92 12.44 5.82
CA PHE A 144 -4.17 13.20 4.58
C PHE A 144 -5.31 12.61 3.72
N GLN A 145 -5.55 11.30 3.75
CA GLN A 145 -6.70 10.68 3.06
C GLN A 145 -8.01 11.06 3.74
N LEU A 146 -8.04 10.98 5.07
CA LEU A 146 -9.18 11.39 5.88
C LEU A 146 -9.44 12.89 5.75
N ALA A 147 -8.39 13.72 5.75
CA ALA A 147 -8.51 15.15 5.48
C ALA A 147 -9.09 15.42 4.08
N LYS A 148 -8.61 14.73 3.03
CA LYS A 148 -9.15 14.86 1.66
C LYS A 148 -10.64 14.52 1.61
N SER A 149 -11.07 13.41 2.22
CA SER A 149 -12.49 13.03 2.28
C SER A 149 -13.35 14.05 3.04
N ILE A 150 -12.84 14.66 4.12
CA ILE A 150 -13.54 15.72 4.85
C ILE A 150 -13.64 17.00 4.01
N VAL A 151 -12.54 17.44 3.39
CA VAL A 151 -12.51 18.65 2.55
C VAL A 151 -13.45 18.51 1.35
N VAL A 152 -13.46 17.35 0.69
CA VAL A 152 -14.36 17.04 -0.43
C VAL A 152 -15.83 16.98 0.02
N ALA A 153 -16.13 16.38 1.17
CA ALA A 153 -17.49 16.39 1.72
C ALA A 153 -17.96 17.82 2.06
N LEU A 154 -17.08 18.65 2.63
CA LEU A 154 -17.36 20.08 2.88
C LEU A 154 -17.55 20.86 1.57
N SER A 155 -16.79 20.55 0.51
CA SER A 155 -16.94 21.14 -0.82
C SER A 155 -18.34 20.92 -1.37
N VAL A 156 -18.83 19.68 -1.35
CA VAL A 156 -20.21 19.34 -1.77
C VAL A 156 -21.25 20.12 -0.95
N ILE A 157 -21.09 20.22 0.37
CA ILE A 157 -22.01 20.97 1.24
C ILE A 157 -22.02 22.47 0.86
N VAL A 158 -20.85 23.09 0.68
CA VAL A 158 -20.72 24.49 0.27
C VAL A 158 -21.32 24.72 -1.12
N ARG A 159 -21.07 23.82 -2.08
CA ARG A 159 -21.63 23.89 -3.44
C ARG A 159 -23.16 23.77 -3.44
N LEU A 160 -23.74 22.89 -2.61
CA LEU A 160 -25.20 22.80 -2.41
C LEU A 160 -25.78 24.09 -1.78
N ILE A 161 -25.15 24.64 -0.74
CA ILE A 161 -25.56 25.92 -0.13
C ILE A 161 -25.50 27.05 -1.18
N CYS A 162 -24.43 27.11 -1.98
CA CYS A 162 -24.26 28.07 -3.06
C CYS A 162 -25.37 27.96 -4.12
N GLN A 163 -25.79 26.74 -4.49
CA GLN A 163 -26.90 26.52 -5.42
C GLN A 163 -28.26 26.97 -4.83
N LEU A 164 -28.53 26.66 -3.56
CA LEU A 164 -29.76 27.07 -2.86
C LEU A 164 -29.86 28.61 -2.75
N ILE A 165 -28.75 29.28 -2.40
CA ILE A 165 -28.68 30.74 -2.33
C ILE A 165 -28.90 31.37 -3.71
N ARG A 166 -28.27 30.83 -4.77
CA ARG A 166 -28.49 31.30 -6.15
C ARG A 166 -29.96 31.15 -6.56
N ALA A 167 -30.59 30.00 -6.27
CA ALA A 167 -32.00 29.76 -6.57
C ALA A 167 -32.95 30.71 -5.80
N TYR A 168 -32.61 31.08 -4.57
CA TYR A 168 -33.35 32.09 -3.80
C TYR A 168 -33.25 33.48 -4.43
N LEU A 169 -32.03 33.94 -4.77
CA LEU A 169 -31.80 35.23 -5.43
C LEU A 169 -32.50 35.30 -6.79
N ASP A 170 -32.34 34.27 -7.63
CA ASP A 170 -32.94 34.20 -8.96
C ASP A 170 -34.48 34.28 -8.90
N LYS A 171 -35.09 33.69 -7.87
CA LYS A 171 -36.55 33.76 -7.61
C LYS A 171 -37.02 35.16 -7.23
N GLN A 172 -36.18 35.98 -6.60
CA GLN A 172 -36.46 37.39 -6.29
C GLN A 172 -36.33 38.28 -7.54
N THR A 173 -35.33 38.03 -8.39
CA THR A 173 -35.17 38.76 -9.65
C THR A 173 -36.09 38.21 -10.75
N THR A 174 -37.36 38.60 -10.70
CA THR A 174 -38.40 38.25 -11.69
C THR A 174 -38.11 38.83 -13.09
N ASN A 175 -37.15 38.26 -13.84
CA ASN A 175 -36.97 38.46 -15.29
C ASN A 175 -35.88 37.54 -15.92
N LYS A 176 -36.26 36.33 -16.40
CA LYS A 176 -36.21 35.92 -17.83
C LYS A 176 -36.26 34.40 -18.12
N VAL A 177 -36.98 34.14 -19.21
CA VAL A 177 -37.12 33.03 -20.20
C VAL A 177 -35.83 32.22 -20.55
N PRO A 178 -35.87 31.08 -21.29
CA PRO A 178 -35.53 29.80 -20.67
C PRO A 178 -34.51 28.94 -21.46
N SER A 179 -33.28 28.79 -20.98
CA SER A 179 -32.39 27.68 -21.38
C SER A 179 -32.71 26.36 -20.63
N LYS A 180 -33.97 26.21 -20.18
CA LYS A 180 -34.41 25.27 -19.13
C LYS A 180 -33.88 23.85 -19.32
N PHE A 181 -33.89 23.30 -20.54
CA PHE A 181 -33.49 21.91 -20.76
C PHE A 181 -31.98 21.69 -20.57
N ARG A 182 -31.11 22.39 -21.32
CA ARG A 182 -29.64 22.20 -21.21
C ARG A 182 -29.13 22.52 -19.81
N ALA A 183 -29.55 23.64 -19.22
CA ALA A 183 -29.14 24.00 -17.87
C ALA A 183 -29.65 22.99 -16.82
N SER A 184 -30.87 22.45 -16.97
CA SER A 184 -31.37 21.41 -16.07
C SER A 184 -30.65 20.07 -16.22
N VAL A 185 -30.20 19.70 -17.44
CA VAL A 185 -29.44 18.47 -17.67
C VAL A 185 -28.06 18.56 -17.01
N PHE A 186 -27.32 19.66 -17.19
CA PHE A 186 -26.02 19.82 -16.53
C PHE A 186 -26.15 19.92 -15.00
N LYS A 187 -27.16 20.61 -14.47
CA LYS A 187 -27.49 20.58 -13.03
C LYS A 187 -27.76 19.17 -12.51
N PHE A 188 -28.50 18.36 -13.27
CA PHE A 188 -28.77 16.97 -12.90
C PHE A 188 -27.49 16.12 -12.86
N PHE A 189 -26.61 16.25 -13.87
CA PHE A 189 -25.31 15.57 -13.88
C PHE A 189 -24.36 16.03 -12.76
N ALA A 190 -24.33 17.33 -12.44
CA ALA A 190 -23.57 17.85 -11.30
C ALA A 190 -24.11 17.30 -9.97
N ASN A 191 -25.44 17.26 -9.80
CA ASN A 191 -26.07 16.71 -8.60
C ASN A 191 -25.81 15.20 -8.42
N ILE A 192 -25.82 14.41 -9.51
CA ILE A 192 -25.42 13.00 -9.45
C ILE A 192 -23.97 12.87 -8.98
N GLY A 193 -23.04 13.65 -9.55
CA GLY A 193 -21.63 13.61 -9.18
C GLY A 193 -21.43 14.00 -7.70
N MET A 194 -22.06 15.08 -7.23
CA MET A 194 -22.05 15.46 -5.80
C MET A 194 -22.60 14.37 -4.89
N CYS A 195 -23.67 13.67 -5.28
CA CYS A 195 -24.20 12.53 -4.52
C CYS A 195 -23.21 11.35 -4.48
N LEU A 196 -22.57 11.00 -5.61
CA LEU A 196 -21.52 9.97 -5.66
C LEU A 196 -20.34 10.34 -4.76
N ILE A 197 -19.95 11.61 -4.76
CA ILE A 197 -18.85 12.14 -3.95
C ILE A 197 -19.18 12.08 -2.45
N LEU A 198 -20.39 12.47 -2.05
CA LEU A 198 -20.82 12.38 -0.65
C LEU A 198 -20.87 10.92 -0.18
N CYS A 199 -21.47 10.03 -0.98
CA CYS A 199 -21.50 8.60 -0.70
C CYS A 199 -20.11 7.98 -0.61
N GLY A 200 -19.19 8.32 -1.54
CA GLY A 200 -17.81 7.84 -1.53
C GLY A 200 -17.00 8.39 -0.35
N SER A 201 -17.24 9.64 0.07
CA SER A 201 -16.57 10.25 1.22
C SER A 201 -17.03 9.61 2.53
N ILE A 202 -18.33 9.34 2.67
CA ILE A 202 -18.90 8.56 3.78
C ILE A 202 -18.33 7.14 3.77
N ALA A 203 -18.22 6.51 2.59
CA ALA A 203 -17.66 5.17 2.47
C ALA A 203 -16.18 5.14 2.92
N VAL A 204 -15.32 6.06 2.44
CA VAL A 204 -13.92 6.17 2.93
C VAL A 204 -13.88 6.40 4.44
N PHE A 205 -14.76 7.24 4.99
CA PHE A 205 -14.84 7.45 6.44
C PHE A 205 -15.23 6.17 7.21
N ILE A 206 -16.17 5.38 6.68
CA ILE A 206 -16.53 4.08 7.26
C ILE A 206 -15.34 3.11 7.17
N PHE A 207 -14.75 2.92 5.99
CA PHE A 207 -13.65 1.95 5.80
C PHE A 207 -12.35 2.34 6.52
N THR A 208 -12.14 3.61 6.87
CA THR A 208 -11.02 4.06 7.73
C THR A 208 -11.24 3.79 9.22
N HIS A 209 -12.49 3.64 9.69
CA HIS A 209 -12.82 3.48 11.12
C HIS A 209 -13.42 2.11 11.47
N VAL A 210 -13.90 1.36 10.48
CA VAL A 210 -14.54 0.05 10.65
C VAL A 210 -13.61 -1.03 10.14
N ILE A 211 -13.00 -1.76 11.07
CA ILE A 211 -12.24 -2.96 10.75
C ILE A 211 -13.22 -4.14 10.72
N ALA A 212 -13.22 -4.88 9.61
CA ALA A 212 -13.89 -6.17 9.53
C ALA A 212 -12.99 -7.23 10.15
N THR A 213 -13.38 -7.78 11.30
CA THR A 213 -12.69 -8.92 11.88
C THR A 213 -13.07 -10.22 11.18
N ASP A 214 -12.22 -11.24 11.26
CA ASP A 214 -12.44 -12.55 10.62
C ASP A 214 -13.74 -13.25 11.10
N GLU A 215 -14.25 -12.87 12.27
CA GLU A 215 -15.56 -13.31 12.80
C GLU A 215 -16.77 -12.55 12.20
N ARG A 216 -16.58 -11.71 11.17
CA ARG A 216 -17.60 -10.82 10.58
C ARG A 216 -18.19 -9.80 11.57
N LYS A 217 -17.47 -9.47 12.63
CA LYS A 217 -17.86 -8.39 13.56
C LYS A 217 -17.23 -7.09 13.09
N PHE A 218 -18.03 -6.02 13.08
CA PHE A 218 -17.57 -4.68 12.76
C PHE A 218 -17.19 -3.96 14.06
N GLU A 219 -15.91 -3.68 14.25
CA GLU A 219 -15.46 -2.84 15.36
C GLU A 219 -15.21 -1.41 14.88
N PHE A 220 -15.87 -0.44 15.51
CA PHE A 220 -15.58 0.97 15.32
C PHE A 220 -14.41 1.37 16.21
N ARG A 221 -13.26 1.71 15.61
CA ARG A 221 -12.07 2.18 16.34
C ARG A 221 -11.79 3.63 15.98
N MET A 222 -11.68 4.49 17.00
CA MET A 222 -10.98 5.76 16.82
C MET A 222 -9.51 5.47 16.52
N PRO A 223 -8.85 6.26 15.65
CA PRO A 223 -7.42 6.14 15.40
C PRO A 223 -6.63 6.57 16.65
N GLN A 224 -6.44 5.63 17.57
CA GLN A 224 -5.31 5.64 18.48
C GLN A 224 -4.05 5.23 17.71
N GLU A 225 -2.87 5.49 18.27
CA GLU A 225 -1.60 5.27 17.59
C GLU A 225 -1.51 3.86 16.98
N ILE A 226 -0.87 3.75 15.81
CA ILE A 226 -0.79 2.54 14.95
C ILE A 226 -0.39 1.26 15.75
N TRP A 227 0.30 1.46 16.86
CA TRP A 227 0.84 0.48 17.80
C TRP A 227 -0.16 -0.17 18.76
N ALA A 228 -1.40 0.33 18.87
CA ALA A 228 -2.42 -0.26 19.75
C ALA A 228 -3.05 -1.56 19.18
N GLY A 229 -2.70 -1.96 17.96
CA GLY A 229 -3.39 -2.98 17.18
C GLY A 229 -2.88 -4.42 17.38
N HIS A 230 -3.34 -5.12 18.43
CA HIS A 230 -3.20 -6.58 18.54
C HIS A 230 -3.74 -7.35 17.30
N TYR A 231 -4.67 -6.73 16.55
CA TYR A 231 -5.37 -7.38 15.45
C TYR A 231 -4.60 -7.44 14.12
N ALA A 232 -3.67 -6.51 13.86
CA ALA A 232 -2.81 -6.59 12.67
C ALA A 232 -1.78 -7.74 12.81
N TYR A 233 -1.31 -7.95 14.04
CA TYR A 233 -0.43 -9.05 14.43
C TYR A 233 -1.04 -10.42 14.13
N ASP A 234 -2.23 -10.72 14.70
CA ASP A 234 -2.87 -12.03 14.59
C ASP A 234 -3.09 -12.44 13.12
N LYS A 235 -3.43 -11.46 12.26
CA LYS A 235 -3.70 -11.68 10.84
C LYS A 235 -2.45 -11.88 10.00
N TYR A 236 -1.42 -11.06 10.20
CA TYR A 236 -0.29 -10.94 9.27
C TYR A 236 1.01 -11.60 9.69
N PHE A 237 1.25 -11.81 10.99
CA PHE A 237 2.52 -12.31 11.49
C PHE A 237 2.43 -13.71 12.12
N THR A 238 1.26 -14.10 12.63
CA THR A 238 1.03 -15.45 13.16
C THR A 238 1.44 -16.55 12.17
N ASP A 239 2.37 -17.39 12.63
CA ASP A 239 2.97 -18.53 11.91
C ASP A 239 3.69 -18.16 10.60
N VAL A 240 4.06 -16.88 10.41
CA VAL A 240 4.91 -16.40 9.31
C VAL A 240 6.36 -16.31 9.78
N GLY A 241 7.28 -16.90 9.02
CA GLY A 241 8.71 -16.88 9.34
C GLY A 241 9.59 -16.57 8.14
N ILE A 242 10.86 -16.32 8.44
CA ILE A 242 11.94 -16.12 7.48
C ILE A 242 12.53 -17.49 7.14
N TYR A 243 12.31 -17.93 5.91
CA TYR A 243 12.74 -19.24 5.43
C TYR A 243 13.94 -19.13 4.50
N PHE A 244 14.94 -19.99 4.72
CA PHE A 244 16.14 -20.09 3.92
C PHE A 244 16.21 -21.39 3.11
N ASN A 245 16.40 -21.26 1.81
CA ASN A 245 16.76 -22.36 0.91
C ASN A 245 18.22 -22.17 0.46
N HIS A 246 19.04 -23.21 0.55
CA HIS A 246 20.41 -23.21 0.07
C HIS A 246 20.50 -24.01 -1.23
N GLU A 247 21.29 -23.56 -2.22
CA GLU A 247 21.41 -24.22 -3.53
C GLU A 247 21.71 -25.72 -3.40
N ALA A 248 22.78 -26.07 -2.66
CA ALA A 248 23.17 -27.46 -2.39
C ALA A 248 22.17 -28.31 -1.54
N ILE A 249 21.07 -27.75 -1.03
CA ILE A 249 19.98 -28.52 -0.40
C ILE A 249 18.91 -28.90 -1.45
N THR A 250 18.73 -28.09 -2.49
CA THR A 250 17.75 -28.31 -3.56
C THR A 250 18.24 -29.42 -4.50
N ASN A 251 17.74 -30.64 -4.28
CA ASN A 251 18.18 -31.83 -5.02
C ASN A 251 17.42 -32.02 -6.36
N LYS A 252 17.91 -32.95 -7.19
CA LYS A 252 17.58 -33.15 -8.62
C LYS A 252 16.09 -33.36 -8.94
N ASP A 253 15.26 -33.70 -7.96
CA ASP A 253 13.82 -33.97 -8.11
C ASP A 253 12.94 -32.70 -8.07
N LYS A 254 13.55 -31.50 -8.13
CA LYS A 254 12.90 -30.17 -8.16
C LYS A 254 12.12 -29.75 -6.91
N ARG A 255 12.12 -30.53 -5.82
CA ARG A 255 11.53 -30.11 -4.55
C ARG A 255 12.37 -29.03 -3.88
N ASN A 256 11.73 -27.93 -3.50
CA ASN A 256 12.38 -26.80 -2.85
C ASN A 256 12.25 -26.93 -1.33
N TYR A 257 13.34 -27.33 -0.68
CA TYR A 257 13.39 -27.54 0.76
C TYR A 257 13.85 -26.28 1.51
N TRP A 258 13.17 -25.94 2.60
CA TRP A 258 13.40 -24.72 3.37
C TRP A 258 13.67 -24.99 4.85
N ILE A 259 14.57 -24.18 5.43
CA ILE A 259 14.91 -24.12 6.86
C ILE A 259 14.25 -22.86 7.44
N ASN A 260 13.51 -22.97 8.54
CA ASN A 260 13.04 -21.76 9.24
C ASN A 260 14.20 -21.10 10.02
N LEU A 261 14.43 -19.81 9.78
CA LEU A 261 15.45 -19.00 10.43
C LEU A 261 14.93 -18.19 11.62
N ALA A 262 13.71 -17.67 11.57
CA ALA A 262 13.06 -16.95 12.68
C ALA A 262 11.59 -16.77 12.34
N ASP A 263 10.69 -16.87 13.31
CA ASP A 263 9.33 -16.41 13.10
C ASP A 263 9.31 -14.88 13.22
N ILE A 264 8.42 -14.17 12.51
CA ILE A 264 8.37 -12.69 12.55
C ILE A 264 8.08 -12.23 13.99
N ASP A 265 7.30 -13.01 14.73
CA ASP A 265 6.95 -12.76 16.13
C ASP A 265 8.18 -12.66 17.05
N ASP A 266 9.29 -13.35 16.73
CA ASP A 266 10.53 -13.32 17.52
C ASP A 266 11.16 -11.90 17.60
N PHE A 267 10.83 -11.02 16.65
CA PHE A 267 11.40 -9.67 16.55
C PHE A 267 10.68 -8.60 17.38
N PHE A 268 9.51 -8.89 17.97
CA PHE A 268 8.80 -7.91 18.80
C PHE A 268 9.42 -7.74 20.19
N ASP A 269 9.91 -8.84 20.77
CA ASP A 269 10.65 -8.82 22.04
C ASP A 269 12.15 -8.48 21.85
N ILE A 270 12.69 -8.68 20.63
CA ILE A 270 14.11 -8.57 20.33
C ILE A 270 14.32 -7.85 18.98
N ASP A 271 14.82 -6.60 19.01
CA ASP A 271 15.06 -5.80 17.79
C ASP A 271 16.05 -6.43 16.78
N SER A 272 16.86 -7.42 17.17
CA SER A 272 17.82 -8.07 16.26
C SER A 272 18.23 -9.50 16.64
N ILE A 273 18.39 -10.36 15.63
CA ILE A 273 18.71 -11.79 15.80
C ILE A 273 19.89 -12.17 14.89
N HIS A 274 20.90 -12.85 15.43
CA HIS A 274 22.03 -13.38 14.64
C HIS A 274 21.88 -14.88 14.47
N ILE A 275 21.91 -15.39 13.24
CA ILE A 275 21.70 -16.82 12.96
C ILE A 275 22.87 -17.38 12.16
N LYS A 276 23.38 -18.53 12.60
CA LYS A 276 24.49 -19.24 11.96
C LYS A 276 23.98 -20.58 11.42
N VAL A 277 23.93 -20.71 10.11
CA VAL A 277 23.62 -21.98 9.41
C VAL A 277 24.94 -22.60 8.95
N THR A 278 25.27 -23.79 9.44
CA THR A 278 26.49 -24.52 9.04
C THR A 278 26.13 -25.82 8.35
N LEU A 279 26.64 -25.99 7.13
CA LEU A 279 26.41 -27.15 6.26
C LEU A 279 27.72 -27.94 6.17
N SER A 280 27.70 -29.20 6.62
CA SER A 280 28.81 -30.14 6.44
C SER A 280 28.58 -30.95 5.18
N LYS A 281 29.56 -30.92 4.28
CA LYS A 281 29.54 -31.68 3.02
C LYS A 281 30.47 -32.88 3.07
N GLU A 282 29.98 -34.01 2.58
CA GLU A 282 30.71 -35.25 2.38
C GLU A 282 30.51 -35.71 0.93
N ASN A 283 31.61 -35.91 0.20
CA ASN A 283 31.59 -36.24 -1.24
C ASN A 283 30.64 -35.34 -2.05
N THR A 284 30.73 -34.02 -1.81
CA THR A 284 29.90 -32.92 -2.37
C THR A 284 28.44 -32.82 -1.93
N ASN A 285 27.85 -33.88 -1.38
CA ASN A 285 26.49 -33.85 -0.81
C ASN A 285 26.50 -33.26 0.60
N ILE A 286 25.43 -32.57 1.00
CA ILE A 286 25.22 -32.16 2.39
C ILE A 286 24.89 -33.41 3.21
N ASN A 287 25.68 -33.68 4.25
CA ASN A 287 25.41 -34.76 5.21
C ASN A 287 24.85 -34.20 6.53
N ARG A 288 25.26 -33.01 6.98
CA ARG A 288 24.78 -32.44 8.25
C ARG A 288 24.50 -30.95 8.16
N VAL A 289 23.49 -30.49 8.92
CA VAL A 289 23.11 -29.08 9.08
C VAL A 289 23.08 -28.74 10.57
N ILE A 290 23.65 -27.60 10.93
CA ILE A 290 23.49 -26.98 12.25
C ILE A 290 22.85 -25.61 12.04
N VAL A 291 21.85 -25.28 12.87
CA VAL A 291 21.25 -23.94 12.94
C VAL A 291 21.35 -23.44 14.38
N ASN A 292 22.12 -22.37 14.59
CA ASN A 292 22.25 -21.71 15.89
C ASN A 292 21.73 -20.28 15.80
N SER A 293 21.19 -19.75 16.89
CA SER A 293 20.93 -18.30 17.04
C SER A 293 21.65 -17.73 18.25
N TYR A 294 22.09 -16.50 18.09
CA TYR A 294 22.75 -15.68 19.09
C TYR A 294 22.03 -14.34 19.22
N ASN A 295 21.83 -13.91 20.45
CA ASN A 295 21.46 -12.54 20.80
C ASN A 295 22.62 -11.93 21.62
N THR A 296 22.56 -10.63 21.87
CA THR A 296 23.44 -9.87 22.77
C THR A 296 23.63 -10.52 24.15
N THR A 297 22.67 -11.33 24.61
CA THR A 297 22.68 -12.03 25.90
C THR A 297 23.22 -13.48 25.85
N GLY A 298 23.49 -14.05 24.66
CA GLY A 298 24.02 -15.41 24.50
C GLY A 298 23.38 -16.23 23.37
N GLU A 299 23.76 -17.51 23.29
CA GLU A 299 23.16 -18.50 22.38
C GLU A 299 21.71 -18.78 22.81
N GLN A 300 20.74 -18.49 21.93
CA GLN A 300 19.31 -18.63 22.19
C GLN A 300 18.84 -20.08 21.98
N PHE A 301 19.33 -20.73 20.93
CA PHE A 301 19.14 -22.15 20.66
C PHE A 301 20.22 -22.67 19.71
N ARG A 302 20.33 -23.99 19.65
CA ARG A 302 21.23 -24.73 18.76
C ARG A 302 20.58 -26.07 18.37
N GLU A 303 20.26 -26.22 17.09
CA GLU A 303 19.63 -27.42 16.53
C GLU A 303 20.56 -28.11 15.51
N CYS A 304 20.58 -29.44 15.52
CA CYS A 304 21.45 -30.25 14.67
C CYS A 304 20.65 -31.30 13.91
N TYR A 305 21.02 -31.51 12.65
CA TYR A 305 20.31 -32.35 11.71
C TYR A 305 21.27 -33.20 10.87
N GLU A 306 20.97 -34.48 10.74
CA GLU A 306 21.71 -35.44 9.91
C GLU A 306 20.86 -35.89 8.72
N TYR A 307 21.45 -35.85 7.53
CA TYR A 307 20.82 -36.25 6.29
C TYR A 307 20.86 -37.77 6.15
N ARG A 308 19.70 -38.40 5.98
CA ARG A 308 19.59 -39.82 5.70
C ARG A 308 18.86 -40.07 4.40
N VAL A 309 19.47 -40.88 3.55
CA VAL A 309 18.86 -41.39 2.32
C VAL A 309 18.08 -42.65 2.66
N THR A 310 16.78 -42.48 2.94
CA THR A 310 15.82 -43.59 2.97
C THR A 310 15.40 -43.99 1.55
N SER A 311 14.95 -45.24 1.39
CA SER A 311 14.67 -45.87 0.08
C SER A 311 13.48 -45.29 -0.72
N GLN A 312 12.85 -44.21 -0.26
CA GLN A 312 11.69 -43.58 -0.91
C GLN A 312 11.72 -42.05 -0.94
N ASP A 313 12.33 -41.39 0.05
CA ASP A 313 12.51 -39.94 0.11
C ASP A 313 13.77 -39.62 0.94
N PRO A 314 14.52 -38.54 0.66
CA PRO A 314 15.60 -38.04 1.52
C PRO A 314 15.07 -37.27 2.74
N ILE A 315 15.63 -37.50 3.93
CA ILE A 315 15.10 -37.01 5.22
C ILE A 315 16.23 -36.35 6.04
N PHE A 316 15.89 -35.33 6.85
CA PHE A 316 16.83 -34.64 7.76
C PHE A 316 16.44 -34.90 9.22
N GLU A 317 16.99 -35.95 9.81
CA GLU A 317 16.68 -36.35 11.18
C GLU A 317 17.29 -35.38 12.19
N HIS A 318 16.48 -34.91 13.15
CA HIS A 318 16.96 -34.09 14.26
C HIS A 318 17.72 -34.93 15.26
N VAL A 319 18.92 -34.48 15.61
CA VAL A 319 19.87 -35.19 16.46
C VAL A 319 20.44 -34.25 17.50
N ASN A 320 20.85 -34.79 18.66
CA ASN A 320 21.46 -33.97 19.70
C ASN A 320 22.78 -33.38 19.21
N CYS A 321 22.97 -32.07 19.42
CA CYS A 321 24.20 -31.37 19.09
C CYS A 321 25.35 -31.80 20.01
N THR A 322 26.02 -32.91 19.68
CA THR A 322 27.28 -33.30 20.30
C THR A 322 28.42 -32.35 19.90
N PHE A 323 29.48 -32.31 20.71
CA PHE A 323 30.65 -31.45 20.45
C PHE A 323 31.27 -31.77 19.07
N ASP A 324 31.43 -33.05 18.77
CA ASP A 324 32.02 -33.56 17.52
C ASP A 324 31.01 -33.74 16.36
N PHE A 325 29.82 -33.12 16.43
CA PHE A 325 28.76 -33.35 15.45
C PHE A 325 29.19 -33.08 14.00
N ILE A 326 30.12 -32.14 13.79
CA ILE A 326 30.81 -31.98 12.51
C ILE A 326 32.32 -32.17 12.70
N SER A 327 32.84 -33.31 12.23
CA SER A 327 34.27 -33.63 12.16
C SER A 327 35.11 -32.46 11.64
N GLU A 328 36.27 -32.21 12.23
CA GLU A 328 37.20 -31.16 11.79
C GLU A 328 37.63 -31.31 10.32
N ASN A 329 37.67 -32.55 9.82
CA ASN A 329 38.12 -32.88 8.46
C ASN A 329 37.03 -32.74 7.38
N SER A 330 35.78 -32.45 7.73
CA SER A 330 34.73 -32.27 6.70
C SER A 330 34.79 -30.87 6.08
N LYS A 331 34.34 -30.74 4.83
CA LYS A 331 34.19 -29.42 4.21
C LYS A 331 32.95 -28.75 4.79
N LYS A 332 33.14 -27.56 5.38
CA LYS A 332 32.09 -26.79 6.07
C LYS A 332 31.84 -25.49 5.32
N ASP A 333 30.59 -25.29 4.96
CA ASP A 333 30.08 -24.03 4.41
C ASP A 333 29.15 -23.42 5.47
N THR A 334 29.49 -22.23 5.96
CA THR A 334 28.71 -21.54 7.00
C THR A 334 28.19 -20.23 6.45
N ILE A 335 26.90 -19.97 6.63
CA ILE A 335 26.30 -18.66 6.40
C ILE A 335 25.96 -18.06 7.76
N LEU A 336 26.47 -16.86 7.99
CA LEU A 336 26.08 -16.02 9.11
C LEU A 336 25.07 -15.01 8.59
N PHE A 337 23.98 -14.84 9.33
CA PHE A 337 22.95 -13.83 9.11
C PHE A 337 22.88 -12.91 10.33
N TRP A 338 22.67 -11.63 10.10
CA TRP A 338 22.19 -10.70 11.11
C TRP A 338 20.92 -10.07 10.59
N PHE A 339 19.80 -10.33 11.27
CA PHE A 339 18.50 -9.72 11.02
C PHE A 339 18.24 -8.61 12.03
N TYR A 340 17.67 -7.50 11.57
CA TYR A 340 17.34 -6.33 12.37
C TYR A 340 15.95 -5.81 12.01
N PHE A 341 15.07 -5.66 12.99
CA PHE A 341 13.72 -5.15 12.77
C PHE A 341 13.71 -3.62 12.75
N ARG A 342 13.42 -3.07 11.57
CA ARG A 342 13.12 -1.65 11.40
C ARG A 342 11.67 -1.43 11.81
N ARG A 343 11.49 -1.03 13.06
CA ARG A 343 10.18 -0.65 13.62
C ARG A 343 9.42 0.28 12.66
N PRO A 344 8.10 0.10 12.48
CA PRO A 344 7.27 0.96 11.65
C PRO A 344 7.51 2.46 11.86
N GLN A 345 7.36 3.22 10.77
CA GLN A 345 7.50 4.68 10.75
C GLN A 345 6.35 5.28 9.94
N LYS A 346 6.21 6.61 9.95
CA LYS A 346 5.12 7.33 9.25
C LYS A 346 4.88 6.87 7.80
N HIS A 347 5.94 6.51 7.09
CA HIS A 347 5.88 6.04 5.70
C HIS A 347 6.27 4.56 5.52
N LEU A 348 6.64 3.87 6.60
CA LEU A 348 6.99 2.44 6.60
C LEU A 348 5.94 1.71 7.46
N ILE A 349 4.78 1.45 6.87
CA ILE A 349 3.65 0.81 7.55
C ILE A 349 4.01 -0.65 7.85
N LEU A 350 3.72 -1.11 9.07
CA LEU A 350 4.10 -2.43 9.59
C LEU A 350 5.61 -2.77 9.62
N GLY A 351 6.50 -1.83 9.28
CA GLY A 351 7.95 -2.00 9.42
C GLY A 351 8.60 -2.84 8.33
N ASP A 352 9.87 -3.20 8.54
CA ASP A 352 10.69 -4.00 7.63
C ASP A 352 11.70 -4.83 8.44
N ILE A 353 12.08 -6.02 7.97
CA ILE A 353 13.19 -6.76 8.55
C ILE A 353 14.37 -6.63 7.59
N ALA A 354 15.38 -5.87 8.01
CA ALA A 354 16.63 -5.75 7.29
C ALA A 354 17.57 -6.92 7.64
N TYR A 355 18.44 -7.31 6.71
CA TYR A 355 19.46 -8.33 6.97
C TYR A 355 20.79 -8.03 6.29
N ASN A 356 21.88 -8.51 6.89
CA ASN A 356 23.13 -8.74 6.19
C ASN A 356 23.57 -10.18 6.39
N ALA A 357 24.40 -10.69 5.49
CA ALA A 357 24.92 -12.04 5.59
C ALA A 357 26.38 -12.14 5.14
N LYS A 358 27.09 -13.14 5.66
CA LYS A 358 28.46 -13.49 5.27
C LYS A 358 28.58 -14.98 5.06
N PHE A 359 29.42 -15.37 4.10
CA PHE A 359 29.64 -16.76 3.73
C PHE A 359 31.07 -17.17 4.04
N LEU A 360 31.22 -18.13 4.95
CA LEU A 360 32.49 -18.70 5.37
C LEU A 360 32.63 -20.10 4.74
N THR A 361 33.55 -20.26 3.81
CA THR A 361 33.89 -21.57 3.20
C THR A 361 35.40 -21.77 3.17
N ASN A 362 35.87 -22.96 3.55
CA ASN A 362 37.29 -23.29 3.68
C ASN A 362 38.08 -22.27 4.54
N ASN A 363 37.48 -21.81 5.65
CA ASN A 363 37.99 -20.77 6.56
C ASN A 363 38.22 -19.38 5.92
N VAL A 364 37.76 -19.12 4.70
CA VAL A 364 37.78 -17.79 4.07
C VAL A 364 36.37 -17.18 4.16
N CYS A 365 36.30 -15.97 4.72
CA CYS A 365 35.08 -15.19 4.86
C CYS A 365 34.86 -14.35 3.60
N TYR A 366 33.70 -14.51 2.96
CA TYR A 366 33.25 -13.77 1.79
C TYR A 366 32.05 -12.90 2.15
N ASP A 367 32.06 -11.66 1.67
CA ASP A 367 30.85 -10.84 1.64
C ASP A 367 29.86 -11.40 0.61
N VAL A 368 28.56 -11.21 0.87
CA VAL A 368 27.50 -11.55 -0.09
C VAL A 368 26.92 -10.29 -0.70
N ASN A 369 26.27 -10.46 -1.84
CA ASN A 369 25.29 -9.53 -2.38
C ASN A 369 23.91 -10.19 -2.34
N ALA A 370 22.85 -9.40 -2.37
CA ALA A 370 21.51 -9.91 -2.65
C ALA A 370 20.96 -9.25 -3.91
N ASN A 371 20.25 -10.03 -4.71
CA ASN A 371 19.34 -9.52 -5.73
C ASN A 371 17.93 -9.97 -5.35
N GLN A 372 17.10 -9.03 -4.90
CA GLN A 372 15.81 -9.30 -4.26
C GLN A 372 15.98 -10.34 -3.13
N THR A 373 15.37 -11.51 -3.29
CA THR A 373 15.36 -12.62 -2.33
C THR A 373 16.54 -13.59 -2.49
N THR A 374 17.38 -13.43 -3.52
CA THR A 374 18.49 -14.36 -3.83
C THR A 374 19.82 -13.84 -3.30
N ILE A 375 20.51 -14.66 -2.51
CA ILE A 375 21.84 -14.40 -1.96
C ILE A 375 22.90 -14.92 -2.92
N ILE A 376 23.90 -14.10 -3.21
CA ILE A 376 24.94 -14.31 -4.22
C ILE A 376 26.32 -14.12 -3.57
N GLN A 377 27.24 -15.05 -3.78
CA GLN A 377 28.62 -14.91 -3.29
C GLN A 377 29.34 -13.79 -4.06
N SER A 378 29.99 -12.86 -3.36
CA SER A 378 30.69 -11.73 -4.00
C SER A 378 32.21 -11.94 -3.98
N PHE A 379 32.81 -12.29 -5.12
CA PHE A 379 34.27 -12.41 -5.28
C PHE A 379 34.93 -11.07 -5.61
N GLY A 380 34.69 -10.05 -4.77
CA GLY A 380 35.25 -8.71 -4.95
C GLY A 380 34.92 -8.08 -6.31
N ASN A 381 35.92 -7.54 -7.00
CA ASN A 381 35.77 -6.82 -8.28
C ASN A 381 35.65 -7.74 -9.52
N GLU A 382 35.51 -9.07 -9.37
CA GLU A 382 35.32 -10.01 -10.49
C GLU A 382 33.85 -10.46 -10.61
N PRO A 383 32.97 -9.71 -11.33
CA PRO A 383 31.54 -10.04 -11.43
C PRO A 383 31.23 -11.36 -12.15
N GLN A 384 32.21 -11.98 -12.82
CA GLN A 384 32.04 -13.23 -13.59
C GLN A 384 32.02 -14.51 -12.73
N LYS A 385 32.26 -14.44 -11.42
CA LYS A 385 32.24 -15.62 -10.50
C LYS A 385 31.08 -15.63 -9.50
N ASN A 386 30.09 -14.76 -9.69
CA ASN A 386 28.96 -14.62 -8.78
C ASN A 386 28.01 -15.84 -8.86
N SER A 387 28.11 -16.77 -7.91
CA SER A 387 27.22 -17.94 -7.77
C SER A 387 26.10 -17.69 -6.75
N PRO A 388 24.86 -18.16 -6.98
CA PRO A 388 23.78 -18.08 -6.00
C PRO A 388 24.06 -19.05 -4.84
N ILE A 389 24.09 -18.55 -3.61
CA ILE A 389 24.25 -19.38 -2.41
C ILE A 389 22.90 -19.96 -1.98
N GLY A 390 21.84 -19.17 -2.11
CA GLY A 390 20.51 -19.52 -1.64
C GLY A 390 19.49 -18.39 -1.76
N ARG A 391 18.33 -18.56 -1.13
CA ARG A 391 17.20 -17.61 -1.16
C ARG A 391 16.59 -17.45 0.23
N LEU A 392 16.13 -16.24 0.55
CA LEU A 392 15.34 -15.91 1.74
C LEU A 392 13.94 -15.46 1.35
N LEU A 393 12.91 -16.08 1.90
CA LEU A 393 11.50 -15.72 1.69
C LEU A 393 10.75 -15.62 3.03
N TYR A 394 9.70 -14.81 3.08
CA TYR A 394 8.67 -14.94 4.10
C TYR A 394 7.65 -15.99 3.67
N LEU A 395 7.46 -17.02 4.49
CA LEU A 395 6.52 -18.11 4.21
C LEU A 395 5.71 -18.41 5.48
N LYS A 396 4.46 -18.84 5.32
CA LYS A 396 3.56 -19.17 6.44
C LYS A 396 3.44 -20.68 6.58
N ARG A 397 3.50 -21.17 7.81
CA ARG A 397 3.27 -22.59 8.12
C ARG A 397 1.79 -22.92 7.87
N ASN A 398 1.53 -23.97 7.10
CA ASN A 398 0.18 -24.49 6.90
C ASN A 398 -0.41 -24.91 8.26
N SER A 399 -1.68 -24.61 8.55
CA SER A 399 -2.34 -24.90 9.83
C SER A 399 -2.33 -26.38 10.25
N ASN A 400 -2.09 -27.28 9.30
CA ASN A 400 -1.91 -28.71 9.55
C ASN A 400 -0.55 -29.04 10.21
N VAL A 401 0.43 -28.15 10.14
CA VAL A 401 1.79 -28.31 10.70
C VAL A 401 1.85 -27.66 12.09
N ARG A 402 1.48 -28.44 13.13
CA ARG A 402 1.46 -27.97 14.53
C ARG A 402 2.84 -27.74 15.19
N SER A 403 3.94 -27.94 14.45
CA SER A 403 5.29 -27.79 15.00
C SER A 403 5.81 -26.37 14.77
N ARG A 404 6.27 -25.73 15.86
CA ARG A 404 7.11 -24.51 15.83
C ARG A 404 8.60 -24.80 15.64
N GLN A 405 9.00 -26.06 15.44
CA GLN A 405 10.40 -26.44 15.22
C GLN A 405 10.84 -26.05 13.80
N ARG A 406 12.15 -25.85 13.61
CA ARG A 406 12.67 -25.28 12.35
C ARG A 406 12.68 -26.24 11.16
N LEU A 407 12.33 -27.51 11.42
CA LEU A 407 11.94 -28.55 10.46
C LEU A 407 10.58 -29.16 10.86
N VAL A 408 9.85 -29.67 9.86
CA VAL A 408 8.54 -30.33 10.00
C VAL A 408 8.70 -31.76 10.55
N PRO A 409 7.86 -32.24 11.47
CA PRO A 409 7.81 -33.67 11.82
C PRO A 409 7.35 -34.52 10.62
N TRP A 410 8.13 -35.53 10.25
CA TRP A 410 7.77 -36.43 9.15
C TRP A 410 6.81 -37.52 9.65
N THR A 411 5.51 -37.35 9.40
CA THR A 411 4.48 -38.33 9.77
C THR A 411 3.76 -38.87 8.55
N ARG A 412 4.19 -40.04 8.04
CA ARG A 412 3.51 -40.73 6.92
C ARG A 412 2.51 -41.81 7.35
N SER A 413 2.53 -42.24 8.61
CA SER A 413 1.46 -43.06 9.22
C SER A 413 1.46 -42.93 10.75
N PHE A 414 0.38 -43.39 11.39
CA PHE A 414 0.15 -43.26 12.84
C PHE A 414 1.10 -44.12 13.71
N ASN A 415 1.94 -44.97 13.11
CA ASN A 415 2.86 -45.86 13.82
C ASN A 415 4.29 -45.76 13.27
N GLN A 416 5.20 -45.32 14.15
CA GLN A 416 6.66 -45.56 14.11
C GLN A 416 7.47 -44.97 12.94
N SER A 417 7.80 -43.68 13.05
CA SER A 417 9.17 -43.17 12.84
C SER A 417 9.25 -41.68 13.23
N THR A 418 10.25 -41.32 14.05
CA THR A 418 10.45 -39.94 14.55
C THR A 418 11.37 -39.12 13.62
N GLY A 419 11.16 -39.23 12.31
CA GLY A 419 11.89 -38.42 11.34
C GLY A 419 11.42 -36.96 11.40
N LYS A 420 12.28 -36.03 10.97
CA LYS A 420 11.87 -34.68 10.60
C LYS A 420 12.29 -34.43 9.14
N SER A 421 11.59 -33.54 8.45
CA SER A 421 11.89 -33.15 7.08
C SER A 421 11.98 -31.63 7.01
N LEU A 422 12.82 -31.14 6.10
CA LEU A 422 12.76 -29.74 5.68
C LEU A 422 11.35 -29.38 5.22
N TYR A 423 10.99 -28.11 5.37
CA TYR A 423 9.72 -27.61 4.87
C TYR A 423 9.73 -27.70 3.35
N ASP A 424 8.72 -28.35 2.78
CA ASP A 424 8.46 -28.40 1.36
C ASP A 424 7.39 -27.37 1.01
N ILE A 425 7.67 -26.51 0.03
CA ILE A 425 6.79 -25.40 -0.33
C ILE A 425 5.45 -25.87 -0.91
N ASP A 426 5.44 -27.02 -1.60
CA ASP A 426 4.25 -27.55 -2.27
C ASP A 426 3.25 -28.21 -1.30
N SER A 427 3.64 -28.45 -0.04
CA SER A 427 2.86 -29.25 0.91
C SER A 427 2.78 -28.70 2.35
N THR A 428 3.75 -27.89 2.80
CA THR A 428 3.86 -27.47 4.21
C THR A 428 3.87 -25.95 4.44
N LEU A 429 4.10 -25.16 3.39
CA LEU A 429 4.18 -23.71 3.45
C LEU A 429 3.21 -23.04 2.47
N LEU A 430 2.90 -21.77 2.72
CA LEU A 430 2.21 -20.86 1.80
C LEU A 430 3.17 -19.71 1.43
N GLY A 431 3.04 -19.16 0.22
CA GLY A 431 3.85 -18.04 -0.26
C GLY A 431 3.29 -16.67 0.13
N ALA A 432 4.14 -15.63 0.16
CA ALA A 432 3.76 -14.25 0.51
C ALA A 432 2.47 -13.74 -0.17
N ASP A 433 2.31 -14.03 -1.46
CA ASP A 433 1.11 -13.76 -2.28
C ASP A 433 -0.20 -14.30 -1.68
N ASP A 434 -0.16 -15.45 -0.99
CA ASP A 434 -1.32 -16.10 -0.38
C ASP A 434 -1.52 -15.70 1.10
N ILE A 435 -0.44 -15.27 1.76
CA ILE A 435 -0.43 -14.89 3.19
C ILE A 435 -0.99 -13.47 3.37
N TRP A 436 -0.52 -12.53 2.55
CA TRP A 436 -0.72 -11.11 2.78
C TRP A 436 -1.76 -10.54 1.81
N ASN A 437 -3.01 -10.89 2.05
CA ASN A 437 -4.15 -10.23 1.43
C ASN A 437 -4.63 -9.07 2.33
N THR A 438 -4.68 -7.86 1.77
CA THR A 438 -4.89 -6.60 2.49
C THR A 438 -6.24 -5.96 2.16
N GLY A 439 -6.76 -5.17 3.10
CA GLY A 439 -8.09 -4.58 3.01
C GLY A 439 -9.25 -5.58 3.11
N MET A 440 -10.48 -5.06 3.04
CA MET A 440 -11.71 -5.86 3.09
C MET A 440 -11.98 -6.64 1.80
N TYR A 441 -11.37 -6.24 0.69
CA TYR A 441 -11.52 -6.89 -0.62
C TYR A 441 -10.44 -7.94 -0.92
N GLY A 442 -9.51 -8.20 0.01
CA GLY A 442 -8.43 -9.17 -0.21
C GLY A 442 -7.52 -8.77 -1.37
N CYS A 443 -7.11 -7.50 -1.40
CA CYS A 443 -6.15 -7.01 -2.37
C CYS A 443 -4.79 -7.68 -2.15
N LYS A 444 -4.05 -7.97 -3.23
CA LYS A 444 -2.68 -8.47 -3.12
C LYS A 444 -1.79 -7.48 -2.36
N CYS A 445 -0.94 -8.02 -1.49
CA CYS A 445 0.21 -7.36 -0.87
C CYS A 445 0.97 -6.42 -1.83
N SER A 446 1.48 -5.32 -1.29
CA SER A 446 2.45 -4.45 -1.97
C SER A 446 3.81 -4.36 -1.26
N GLY A 447 3.98 -5.08 -0.15
CA GLY A 447 5.25 -5.29 0.56
C GLY A 447 6.14 -6.36 -0.10
N ARG A 448 7.12 -6.87 0.65
CA ARG A 448 8.23 -7.69 0.12
C ARG A 448 8.07 -9.17 0.38
N ASP A 449 8.38 -10.01 -0.62
CA ASP A 449 8.45 -11.48 -0.47
C ASP A 449 9.54 -12.00 0.48
N GLY A 450 10.45 -11.15 0.94
CA GLY A 450 11.57 -11.51 1.81
C GLY A 450 12.26 -10.31 2.46
N PRO A 451 13.19 -10.54 3.40
CA PRO A 451 13.85 -9.47 4.16
C PRO A 451 14.74 -8.58 3.29
N THR A 452 14.97 -7.36 3.75
CA THR A 452 15.68 -6.29 3.03
C THR A 452 17.18 -6.36 3.23
N PHE A 453 17.94 -6.64 2.17
CA PHE A 453 19.41 -6.66 2.28
C PHE A 453 20.00 -5.26 2.55
N ASP A 454 20.78 -5.12 3.63
CA ASP A 454 21.44 -3.89 4.04
C ASP A 454 22.90 -4.12 4.49
N LYS A 455 23.85 -3.82 3.59
CA LYS A 455 25.29 -3.93 3.85
C LYS A 455 25.80 -3.07 5.02
N LYS A 456 25.02 -2.10 5.51
CA LYS A 456 25.43 -1.23 6.64
C LYS A 456 25.40 -1.95 7.98
N LEU A 457 24.67 -3.07 8.09
CA LEU A 457 24.69 -3.93 9.27
C LEU A 457 26.04 -4.64 9.34
N ALA A 458 26.94 -4.13 10.19
CA ALA A 458 28.30 -4.64 10.38
C ALA A 458 28.32 -6.08 10.92
N LEU A 459 28.52 -7.06 10.03
CA LEU A 459 28.64 -8.47 10.37
C LEU A 459 30.09 -8.96 10.22
N THR A 460 30.55 -9.77 11.15
CA THR A 460 31.87 -10.45 11.12
C THR A 460 31.68 -11.95 10.95
N CYS A 461 32.66 -12.59 10.29
CA CYS A 461 32.95 -14.00 10.53
C CYS A 461 33.90 -14.11 11.75
#